data_AF-A0AAN3H502-F1
#
_entry.id   AF-A0AAN3H502-F1
#
_cell.length_a   1.000
_cell.length_b   1.000
_cell.length_c   1.000
_cell.angle_alpha   90.00
_cell.angle_beta   90.00
_cell.angle_gamma   90.00
#
_symmetry.space_group_name_H-M   'P 1'
#
loop_
_entity.id
_entity.type
_entity.pdbx_description
1 polymer ?
#
loop_
_entity_poly.entity_id
_entity_poly.type
_entity_poly.pdbx_seq_one_letter_code
_entity_poly.pdbx_strand_id
1 'polypeptide(L)' 'MQNALHLQALALRASLMVRLKDETFSIRTSVGIKQLLHQAADRKCHSAASMLKALVINDAKAHRLTPTHSKI' A
#
# COMPACT_ATOMS: atom_id res chain seq x y z
N MET A 1 -23.62 10.99 -26.40
CA MET A 1 -22.70 11.68 -25.47
C MET A 1 -22.47 10.97 -24.13
N GLN A 2 -23.35 10.05 -23.69
CA GLN A 2 -23.23 9.38 -22.38
C GLN A 2 -22.08 8.36 -22.29
N ASN A 3 -21.71 7.70 -23.39
CA ASN A 3 -20.61 6.71 -23.40
C ASN A 3 -19.23 7.32 -23.12
N ALA A 4 -19.01 8.59 -23.52
CA ALA A 4 -17.73 9.26 -23.29
C ALA A 4 -17.49 9.52 -21.80
N LEU A 5 -18.54 9.92 -21.06
CA LEU A 5 -18.46 10.14 -19.61
C LEU A 5 -18.22 8.83 -18.84
N HIS A 6 -18.82 7.73 -19.30
CA HIS A 6 -18.60 6.41 -18.69
C HIS A 6 -17.17 5.90 -18.92
N LEU A 7 -16.65 6.05 -20.15
CA LEU A 7 -15.25 5.74 -20.45
C LEU A 7 -14.27 6.64 -19.69
N GLN A 8 -14.57 7.94 -19.53
CA GLN A 8 -13.74 8.86 -18.74
C GLN A 8 -13.73 8.48 -17.25
N ALA A 9 -14.86 8.07 -16.69
CA ALA A 9 -14.93 7.59 -15.30
C ALA A 9 -14.17 6.26 -15.12
N LEU A 10 -14.24 5.35 -16.10
CA LEU A 10 -13.47 4.10 -16.09
C LEU A 10 -11.96 4.38 -16.23
N ALA A 11 -11.59 5.31 -17.11
CA ALA A 11 -10.21 5.73 -17.32
C ALA A 11 -9.63 6.43 -16.09
N LEU A 12 -10.37 7.29 -15.40
CA LEU A 12 -9.93 7.91 -14.14
C LEU A 12 -9.67 6.86 -13.05
N ARG A 13 -10.50 5.81 -12.98
CA ARG A 13 -10.30 4.66 -12.08
C ARG A 13 -9.11 3.80 -12.50
N ALA A 14 -8.87 3.61 -13.79
CA ALA A 14 -7.73 2.88 -14.32
C ALA A 14 -6.41 3.65 -14.15
N SER A 15 -6.43 4.99 -14.25
CA SER A 15 -5.28 5.86 -14.02
C SER A 15 -4.84 5.88 -12.56
N LEU A 16 -5.75 5.62 -11.61
CA LEU A 16 -5.38 5.37 -10.21
C LEU A 16 -4.58 4.05 -10.06
N MET A 17 -4.70 3.12 -11.00
CA MET A 17 -3.94 1.87 -11.09
C MET A 17 -2.80 1.95 -12.10
N VAL A 18 -2.32 3.15 -12.48
CA VAL A 18 -0.95 3.27 -12.99
C VAL A 18 -0.05 2.94 -11.82
N ARG A 19 0.27 1.65 -11.67
CA ARG A 19 1.22 1.15 -10.68
C ARG A 19 2.58 1.73 -11.06
N LEU A 20 2.86 2.93 -10.56
CA LEU A 20 4.22 3.39 -10.31
C LEU A 20 4.96 2.20 -9.72
N LYS A 21 6.00 1.78 -10.44
CA LYS A 21 6.76 0.54 -10.26
C LYS A 21 6.86 0.19 -8.77
N ASP A 22 5.97 -0.68 -8.29
CA ASP A 22 5.98 -1.09 -6.90
C ASP A 22 7.32 -1.80 -6.66
N GLU A 23 8.15 -1.25 -5.78
CA GLU A 23 9.39 -1.92 -5.37
C GLU A 23 9.05 -3.10 -4.45
N THR A 24 9.66 -4.26 -4.72
CA THR A 24 9.48 -5.43 -3.87
C THR A 24 10.32 -5.28 -2.60
N PHE A 25 9.66 -5.19 -1.45
CA PHE A 25 10.31 -5.16 -0.14
C PHE A 25 10.39 -6.57 0.47
N SER A 26 11.59 -7.09 0.68
CA SER A 26 11.84 -8.39 1.31
C SER A 26 12.53 -8.20 2.66
N ILE A 27 12.00 -8.84 3.70
CA ILE A 27 12.54 -8.75 5.06
C ILE A 27 12.79 -10.16 5.62
N ARG A 28 13.98 -10.40 6.15
CA ARG A 28 14.26 -11.57 6.98
C ARG A 28 13.90 -11.22 8.43
N THR A 29 12.99 -11.99 9.02
CA THR A 29 12.50 -11.79 10.39
C THR A 29 12.32 -13.15 11.08
N SER A 30 12.03 -13.15 12.38
CA SER A 30 11.68 -14.37 13.10
C SER A 30 10.25 -14.84 12.78
N VAL A 31 9.97 -16.12 13.03
CA VAL A 31 8.64 -16.71 12.82
C VAL A 31 7.55 -15.96 13.60
N GLY A 32 7.86 -15.51 14.82
CA GLY A 32 6.91 -14.78 15.66
C GLY A 32 6.44 -13.46 15.03
N ILE A 33 7.36 -12.68 14.43
CA ILE A 33 7.01 -11.43 13.76
C ILE A 33 6.08 -11.68 12.57
N LYS A 34 6.35 -12.71 11.78
CA LYS A 34 5.47 -13.10 10.65
C LYS A 34 4.07 -13.49 11.12
N GLN A 35 3.96 -14.26 12.22
CA GLN A 35 2.69 -14.65 12.80
C GLN A 35 1.89 -13.45 13.31
N LEU A 36 2.54 -12.54 14.04
CA LEU A 36 1.90 -11.32 14.55
C LEU A 36 1.39 -10.43 13.41
N LEU A 37 2.16 -10.29 12.33
CA LEU A 37 1.73 -9.51 11.15
C LEU A 37 0.48 -10.12 10.50
N HIS A 38 0.42 -11.45 10.37
CA HIS A 38 -0.76 -12.14 9.83
C HIS A 38 -1.96 -11.97 10.76
N GLN A 39 -1.81 -12.18 12.07
CA GLN A 39 -2.90 -11.99 13.03
C GLN A 39 -3.45 -10.54 13.00
N ALA A 40 -2.58 -9.54 12.84
CA ALA A 40 -3.00 -8.15 12.68
C ALA A 40 -3.75 -7.94 11.35
N ALA A 41 -3.28 -8.54 10.27
CA ALA A 41 -3.89 -8.49 8.94
C ALA A 41 -5.29 -9.11 8.93
N ASP A 42 -5.44 -10.29 9.52
CA ASP A 42 -6.70 -11.02 9.63
C ASP A 42 -7.75 -10.21 10.40
N ARG A 43 -7.35 -9.58 11.51
CA ARG A 43 -8.25 -8.74 12.33
C ARG A 43 -8.85 -7.55 11.59
N LYS A 44 -8.19 -7.08 10.52
CA LYS A 44 -8.66 -5.93 9.73
C LYS A 44 -9.10 -6.33 8.32
N CYS A 45 -9.15 -7.62 7.99
CA CYS A 45 -9.44 -8.12 6.63
C CYS A 45 -8.49 -7.58 5.54
N HIS A 46 -7.21 -7.37 5.89
CA HIS A 46 -6.19 -6.93 4.93
C HIS A 46 -5.23 -8.06 4.57
N SER A 47 -4.54 -7.94 3.44
CA SER A 47 -3.34 -8.76 3.19
C SER A 47 -2.20 -8.34 4.13
N ALA A 48 -1.28 -9.27 4.43
CA ALA A 48 -0.08 -8.97 5.23
C ALA A 48 0.72 -7.79 4.67
N ALA A 49 0.84 -7.69 3.34
CA ALA A 49 1.48 -6.57 2.67
C ALA A 49 0.74 -5.24 2.90
N SER A 50 -0.59 -5.24 2.83
CA SER A 50 -1.39 -4.03 3.09
C SER A 50 -1.32 -3.61 4.55
N MET A 51 -1.32 -4.57 5.48
CA MET A 51 -1.11 -4.31 6.90
C MET A 51 0.26 -3.67 7.15
N LEU A 52 1.33 -4.22 6.54
CA LEU A 52 2.67 -3.66 6.66
C LEU A 52 2.73 -2.22 6.13
N LYS A 53 2.14 -1.93 4.96
CA LYS A 53 2.04 -0.57 4.42
C LYS A 53 1.32 0.37 5.40
N ALA A 54 0.22 -0.06 6.00
CA ALA A 54 -0.52 0.73 6.98
C ALA A 54 0.31 1.02 8.24
N LEU A 55 1.03 0.02 8.75
CA LEU A 55 1.94 0.20 9.89
C LEU A 55 3.03 1.23 9.60
N VAL A 56 3.70 1.14 8.45
CA VAL A 56 4.73 2.10 8.03
C VAL A 56 4.16 3.51 7.90
N ILE A 57 3.00 3.67 7.26
CA ILE A 57 2.35 4.98 7.09
C ILE A 57 1.95 5.57 8.44
N ASN A 58 1.40 4.77 9.35
CA ASN A 58 0.98 5.23 10.67
C ASN A 58 2.17 5.65 11.53
N ASP A 59 3.24 4.86 11.50
CA ASP A 59 4.49 5.19 12.20
C ASP A 59 5.12 6.47 11.65
N ALA A 60 5.18 6.61 10.31
CA ALA A 60 5.67 7.83 9.67
C ALA A 60 4.85 9.07 10.06
N LYS A 61 3.52 8.95 10.11
CA LYS A 61 2.65 10.05 10.55
C LYS A 61 2.90 10.43 12.01
N ALA A 62 3.05 9.44 12.90
CA ALA A 62 3.32 9.68 14.31
C ALA A 62 4.64 10.43 14.53
N HIS A 63 5.64 10.14 13.69
CA HIS A 63 6.97 10.76 13.74
C HIS A 63 7.16 11.91 12.74
N ARG A 64 6.09 12.34 12.05
CA ARG A 64 6.11 13.41 11.02
C ARG A 64 7.15 13.20 9.92
N LEU A 65 7.40 11.93 9.58
CA LEU A 65 8.32 11.56 8.50
C LEU A 65 7.65 11.78 7.14
N THR A 66 8.37 12.42 6.24
CA THR A 66 7.98 12.55 4.83
C THR A 66 8.89 11.67 3.98
N PRO A 67 8.36 10.95 2.97
CA PRO A 67 9.21 10.19 2.06
C PRO A 67 10.15 11.16 1.35
N THR A 68 11.45 11.04 1.63
CA THR A 68 12.47 11.77 0.90
C THR A 68 12.47 11.21 -0.50
N HIS A 69 11.92 11.95 -1.47
CA HIS A 69 11.94 11.56 -2.88
C HIS A 69 13.37 11.70 -3.42
N SER A 70 14.30 10.88 -2.93
CA SER A 70 15.61 10.74 -3.53
C SER A 70 15.40 9.94 -4.81
N LYS A 71 15.23 10.66 -5.94
CA LYS A 71 15.37 10.05 -7.26
C LYS A 71 16.73 9.37 -7.28
N ILE A 72 16.74 8.05 -7.33
CA ILE A 72 17.88 7.27 -7.82
C ILE A 72 17.66 7.07 -9.31
#